data_AF-A0A7W0SG28-F1
#
_entry.id   AF-A0A7W0SG28-F1
#
_cell.length_a   1.000
_cell.length_b   1.000
_cell.length_c   1.000
_cell.angle_alpha   90.00
_cell.angle_beta   90.00
_cell.angle_gamma   90.00
#
_symmetry.space_group_name_H-M   'P 1'
#
loop_
_entity.id
_entity.type
_entity.pdbx_description
1 polymer ?
#
loop_
_entity_poly.entity_id
_entity_poly.type
_entity_poly.pdbx_seq_one_letter_code
_entity_poly.pdbx_strand_id
1 'polypeptide(L)'
;RAGLKDPKRPAGSFIFLGPSGVGKTETAKALTEFLFGDENALIQLDMSEYIETHTVSRLVGSPPGYVGYEEGGQLTEAVRRRPYSVVLLDEIEKAHPDVFNTLLQILEDGRLTDAQGRTVDFKNTVIIMTSNLGTQNLRKPAMGFGQASSELTYDKMRERVEEELKRNFRPEFLNRIDEVIVFHELTEAEVKSTSIS
;
A
#
# COMPACT_ATOMS: atom_id res chain seq x y z
N ARG A 1 4.44 -12.77 19.79
CA ARG A 1 5.88 -12.62 20.12
C ARG A 1 6.31 -11.28 19.53
N ALA A 2 6.68 -10.30 20.35
CA ALA A 2 7.10 -8.98 19.88
C ALA A 2 8.46 -9.10 19.19
N GLY A 3 8.44 -9.25 17.86
CA GLY A 3 9.63 -9.04 17.05
C GLY A 3 9.93 -7.55 17.09
N LEU A 4 11.07 -7.18 17.68
CA LEU A 4 11.58 -5.82 17.59
C LEU A 4 11.76 -5.51 16.10
N LYS A 5 10.83 -4.70 15.57
CA LYS A 5 10.89 -4.21 14.20
C LYS A 5 12.17 -3.40 14.03
N ASP A 6 12.85 -3.56 12.90
CA ASP A 6 14.08 -2.81 12.62
C ASP A 6 13.79 -1.31 12.75
N PRO A 7 14.43 -0.58 13.68
CA PRO A 7 14.19 0.84 13.90
C PRO A 7 14.60 1.71 12.71
N LYS A 8 15.26 1.13 11.70
CA LYS A 8 15.62 1.81 10.46
C LYS A 8 14.51 1.77 9.42
N ARG A 9 13.52 0.88 9.53
CA ARG A 9 12.46 0.71 8.52
C ARG A 9 11.22 1.54 8.90
N PRO A 10 10.27 1.76 7.96
CA PRO A 10 8.98 2.36 8.30
C PRO A 10 8.26 1.61 9.43
N ALA A 11 7.46 2.34 10.21
CA ALA A 11 6.71 1.81 11.36
C ALA A 11 5.73 0.70 10.97
N GLY A 12 5.30 0.65 9.71
CA GLY A 12 4.44 -0.39 9.09
C GLY A 12 4.65 -0.47 7.59
N SER A 13 4.65 -1.65 6.98
CA SER A 13 4.47 -1.80 5.53
C SER A 13 3.46 -2.89 5.20
N PHE A 14 2.38 -2.51 4.53
CA PHE A 14 1.22 -3.37 4.28
C PHE A 14 0.80 -3.35 2.81
N ILE A 15 0.31 -4.49 2.32
CA ILE A 15 -0.45 -4.54 1.06
C ILE A 15 -1.89 -4.94 1.39
N PHE A 16 -2.84 -4.09 1.03
CA PHE A 16 -4.28 -4.36 1.07
C PHE A 16 -4.73 -4.88 -0.29
N LEU A 17 -5.16 -6.13 -0.34
CA LEU A 17 -5.60 -6.80 -1.56
C LEU A 17 -7.09 -7.06 -1.51
N GLY A 18 -7.82 -6.73 -2.57
CA GLY A 18 -9.25 -7.03 -2.64
C GLY A 18 -9.93 -6.26 -3.76
N PRO A 19 -11.18 -6.57 -4.13
CA PRO A 19 -11.88 -5.86 -5.21
C PRO A 19 -12.03 -4.35 -4.92
N SER A 20 -12.35 -3.55 -5.93
CA SER A 20 -12.75 -2.16 -5.70
C SER A 20 -14.01 -2.09 -4.84
N GLY A 21 -14.08 -1.12 -3.91
CA GLY A 21 -15.27 -0.87 -3.08
C GLY A 21 -15.37 -1.68 -1.78
N VAL A 22 -14.37 -2.51 -1.44
CA VAL A 22 -14.39 -3.33 -0.20
C VAL A 22 -13.79 -2.64 1.04
N GLY A 23 -13.53 -1.33 0.98
CA GLY A 23 -13.10 -0.56 2.16
C GLY A 23 -11.58 -0.43 2.37
N LYS A 24 -10.73 -0.73 1.39
CA LYS A 24 -9.26 -0.67 1.53
C LYS A 24 -8.77 0.73 1.90
N THR A 25 -9.20 1.74 1.14
CA THR A 25 -8.82 3.14 1.33
C THR A 25 -9.44 3.72 2.61
N GLU A 26 -10.67 3.34 2.92
CA GLU A 26 -11.39 3.72 4.14
C GLU A 26 -10.70 3.17 5.39
N THR A 27 -10.20 1.93 5.32
CA THR A 27 -9.41 1.33 6.41
C THR A 27 -8.09 2.07 6.62
N ALA A 28 -7.42 2.49 5.55
CA ALA A 28 -6.21 3.31 5.65
C ALA A 28 -6.48 4.68 6.30
N LYS A 29 -7.60 5.33 5.94
CA LYS A 29 -8.05 6.59 6.56
C LYS A 29 -8.34 6.41 8.06
N ALA A 30 -9.13 5.40 8.41
CA ALA A 30 -9.45 5.11 9.81
C ALA A 30 -8.18 4.77 10.62
N LEU A 31 -7.24 4.02 10.03
CA LEU A 31 -5.96 3.72 10.68
C LEU A 31 -5.10 4.98 10.88
N THR A 32 -5.16 5.93 9.94
CA THR A 32 -4.45 7.21 10.07
C THR A 32 -4.93 7.98 11.30
N GLU A 33 -6.24 8.18 11.42
CA GLU A 33 -6.85 8.84 12.58
C GLU A 33 -6.53 8.09 13.88
N PHE A 34 -6.63 6.76 13.87
CA PHE A 34 -6.33 5.95 15.05
C PHE A 34 -4.87 6.07 15.52
N LEU A 35 -3.91 6.06 14.59
CA LEU A 35 -2.48 6.08 14.92
C LEU A 35 -1.97 7.48 15.26
N PHE A 36 -2.47 8.52 14.59
CA PHE A 36 -1.90 9.86 14.65
C PHE A 36 -2.85 10.93 15.21
N GLY A 37 -4.14 10.61 15.41
CA GLY A 37 -5.16 11.54 15.87
C GLY A 37 -5.42 12.71 14.92
N ASP A 38 -5.05 12.53 13.64
CA ASP A 38 -5.26 13.52 12.58
C ASP A 38 -5.44 12.80 11.23
N GLU A 39 -6.66 12.77 10.71
CA GLU A 39 -6.97 12.30 9.35
C GLU A 39 -6.10 12.95 8.26
N ASN A 40 -5.63 14.19 8.46
CA ASN A 40 -4.76 14.88 7.52
C ASN A 40 -3.31 14.35 7.54
N ALA A 41 -2.97 13.44 8.45
CA ALA A 41 -1.71 12.70 8.43
C ALA A 41 -1.70 11.60 7.35
N LEU A 42 -2.75 11.51 6.51
CA LEU A 42 -2.77 10.65 5.34
C LEU A 42 -2.15 11.37 4.14
N ILE A 43 -1.09 10.79 3.60
CA ILE A 43 -0.49 11.15 2.32
C ILE A 43 -0.94 10.10 1.31
N GLN A 44 -1.87 10.45 0.43
CA GLN A 44 -2.45 9.53 -0.56
C GLN A 44 -1.94 9.86 -1.97
N LEU A 45 -1.48 8.84 -2.69
CA LEU A 45 -1.01 8.92 -4.06
C LEU A 45 -1.66 7.81 -4.90
N ASP A 46 -2.22 8.17 -6.04
CA ASP A 46 -2.76 7.22 -7.01
C ASP A 46 -1.65 6.75 -7.96
N MET A 47 -1.30 5.47 -7.92
CA MET A 47 -0.22 4.91 -8.74
C MET A 47 -0.57 4.85 -10.23
N SER A 48 -1.83 5.01 -10.61
CA SER A 48 -2.25 5.22 -12.00
C SER A 48 -1.74 6.54 -12.58
N GLU A 49 -1.38 7.53 -11.76
CA GLU A 49 -0.74 8.78 -12.23
C GLU A 49 0.76 8.61 -12.52
N TYR A 50 1.36 7.48 -12.11
CA TYR A 50 2.79 7.20 -12.19
C TYR A 50 3.13 6.04 -13.14
N ILE A 51 2.32 5.83 -14.19
CA ILE A 51 2.51 4.76 -15.18
C ILE A 51 3.71 5.04 -16.10
N GLU A 52 4.02 6.32 -16.33
CA GLU A 52 5.02 6.74 -17.31
C GLU A 52 6.34 7.14 -16.63
N THR A 53 7.48 6.82 -17.23
CA THR A 53 8.81 7.07 -16.64
C THR A 53 9.01 8.52 -16.20
N HIS A 54 8.51 9.50 -16.95
CA HIS A 54 8.68 10.92 -16.62
C HIS A 54 7.78 11.40 -15.48
N THR A 55 6.71 10.67 -15.15
CA THR A 55 5.84 10.98 -14.02
C THR A 55 6.44 10.50 -12.70
N VAL A 56 7.27 9.44 -12.74
CA VAL A 56 8.00 8.93 -11.57
C VAL A 56 8.89 9.99 -10.94
N SER A 57 9.53 10.85 -11.75
CA SER A 57 10.35 11.94 -11.21
C SER A 57 9.54 12.93 -10.37
N ARG A 58 8.21 13.02 -10.54
CA ARG A 58 7.38 13.87 -9.67
C ARG A 58 7.30 13.35 -8.23
N LEU A 59 7.50 12.05 -7.98
CA LEU A 59 7.51 11.49 -6.62
C LEU A 59 8.71 12.02 -5.80
N VAL A 60 9.87 12.14 -6.45
CA VAL A 60 11.17 12.41 -5.78
C VAL A 60 11.83 13.71 -6.25
N GLY A 61 11.21 14.43 -7.18
CA GLY A 61 11.73 15.64 -7.82
C GLY A 61 12.45 15.34 -9.13
N SER A 62 12.41 16.31 -10.04
CA SER A 62 13.19 16.25 -11.28
C SER A 62 14.68 16.49 -11.00
N PRO A 63 15.62 15.92 -11.78
CA PRO A 63 17.05 16.23 -11.66
C PRO A 63 17.39 17.68 -12.07
N PRO A 64 18.59 18.19 -11.69
CA PRO A 64 19.06 19.50 -12.15
C PRO A 64 19.04 19.60 -13.69
N GLY A 65 18.43 20.68 -14.20
CA GLY A 65 18.32 20.94 -15.65
C GLY A 65 17.02 20.43 -16.30
N TYR A 66 16.10 19.82 -15.54
CA TYR A 66 14.78 19.41 -16.01
C TYR A 66 13.67 20.33 -15.47
N VAL A 67 12.54 20.39 -16.19
CA VAL A 67 11.34 21.12 -15.73
C VAL A 67 10.83 20.51 -14.42
N GLY A 68 10.48 21.36 -13.45
CA GLY A 68 10.04 20.92 -12.11
C GLY A 68 11.18 20.65 -11.11
N TYR A 69 12.43 20.97 -11.45
CA TYR A 69 13.57 20.82 -10.53
C TYR A 69 13.36 21.54 -9.18
N GLU A 70 12.76 22.73 -9.19
CA GLU A 70 12.54 23.54 -7.98
C GLU A 70 11.32 23.08 -7.16
N GLU A 71 10.43 22.26 -7.71
CA GLU A 71 9.16 21.89 -7.06
C GLU A 71 9.30 20.79 -5.99
N GLY A 72 10.48 20.15 -5.89
CA GLY A 72 10.71 19.02 -5.00
C GLY A 72 9.91 17.78 -5.41
N GLY A 73 10.08 16.67 -4.69
CA GLY A 73 9.26 15.47 -4.91
C GLY A 73 7.95 15.55 -4.13
N GLN A 74 6.83 15.16 -4.75
CA GLN A 74 5.53 15.14 -4.09
C GLN A 74 5.54 14.27 -2.84
N LEU A 75 6.10 13.06 -2.92
CA LEU A 75 6.18 12.15 -1.78
C LEU A 75 7.22 12.63 -0.76
N THR A 76 8.41 13.02 -1.21
CA THR A 76 9.50 13.44 -0.32
C THR A 76 9.13 14.72 0.44
N GLU A 77 8.52 15.71 -0.22
CA GLU A 77 8.06 16.94 0.44
C GLU A 77 6.89 16.69 1.39
N ALA A 78 5.92 15.84 1.03
CA ALA A 78 4.79 15.53 1.89
C ALA A 78 5.26 14.90 3.20
N VAL A 79 6.12 13.88 3.13
CA VAL A 79 6.68 13.21 4.31
C VAL A 79 7.63 14.12 5.09
N ARG A 80 8.43 14.97 4.41
CA ARG A 80 9.28 15.96 5.09
C ARG A 80 8.45 16.93 5.95
N ARG A 81 7.27 17.35 5.46
CA ARG A 81 6.35 18.24 6.18
C ARG A 81 5.58 17.52 7.29
N ARG A 82 5.27 16.23 7.10
CA ARG A 82 4.56 15.38 8.06
C ARG A 82 5.27 14.02 8.20
N PRO A 83 6.33 13.92 9.03
CA PRO A 83 7.09 12.68 9.17
C PRO A 83 6.35 11.55 9.89
N TYR A 84 5.30 11.89 10.63
CA TYR A 84 4.37 10.97 11.27
C TYR A 84 3.11 10.92 10.44
N SER A 85 3.03 9.93 9.54
CA SER A 85 1.99 9.86 8.53
C SER A 85 1.72 8.44 8.06
N VAL A 86 0.52 8.21 7.55
CA VAL A 86 0.25 7.06 6.68
C VAL A 86 0.53 7.49 5.24
N VAL A 87 1.36 6.73 4.53
CA VAL A 87 1.55 6.89 3.08
C VAL A 87 0.74 5.81 2.39
N LEU A 88 -0.36 6.20 1.74
CA LEU A 88 -1.24 5.33 0.98
C LEU A 88 -0.91 5.42 -0.51
N LEU A 89 -0.49 4.29 -1.09
CA LEU A 89 -0.19 4.13 -2.50
C LEU A 89 -1.30 3.28 -3.13
N ASP A 90 -2.29 3.93 -3.73
CA ASP A 90 -3.43 3.24 -4.31
C ASP A 90 -3.11 2.65 -5.68
N GLU A 91 -3.71 1.49 -6.00
CA GLU A 91 -3.54 0.78 -7.28
C GLU A 91 -2.08 0.48 -7.65
N ILE A 92 -1.29 -0.02 -6.69
CA ILE A 92 0.17 -0.18 -6.86
C ILE A 92 0.56 -1.03 -8.08
N GLU A 93 -0.29 -1.95 -8.55
CA GLU A 93 -0.04 -2.72 -9.78
C GLU A 93 0.02 -1.89 -11.07
N LYS A 94 -0.43 -0.63 -11.02
CA LYS A 94 -0.43 0.30 -12.16
C LYS A 94 0.86 1.10 -12.26
N ALA A 95 1.60 1.25 -11.16
CA ALA A 95 2.80 2.07 -11.13
C ALA A 95 3.88 1.56 -12.10
N HIS A 96 4.64 2.51 -12.65
CA HIS A 96 5.85 2.19 -13.41
C HIS A 96 6.85 1.40 -12.54
N PRO A 97 7.61 0.43 -13.11
CA PRO A 97 8.61 -0.34 -12.38
C PRO A 97 9.61 0.48 -11.53
N ASP A 98 9.96 1.69 -11.97
CA ASP A 98 10.90 2.56 -11.24
C ASP A 98 10.34 3.12 -9.92
N VAL A 99 9.02 3.15 -9.76
CA VAL A 99 8.39 3.46 -8.45
C VAL A 99 8.82 2.42 -7.42
N PHE A 100 8.90 1.13 -7.79
CA PHE A 100 9.30 0.07 -6.87
C PHE A 100 10.75 0.18 -6.41
N ASN A 101 11.65 0.72 -7.24
CA ASN A 101 13.03 1.00 -6.82
C ASN A 101 13.06 2.04 -5.69
N THR A 102 12.23 3.08 -5.83
CA THR A 102 12.05 4.11 -4.80
C THR A 102 11.46 3.51 -3.52
N LEU A 103 10.43 2.67 -3.65
CA LEU A 103 9.79 2.01 -2.51
C LEU A 103 10.73 1.03 -1.81
N LEU A 104 11.54 0.26 -2.55
CA LEU A 104 12.54 -0.62 -1.97
C LEU A 104 13.50 0.15 -1.06
N GLN A 105 14.01 1.29 -1.52
CA GLN A 105 14.89 2.14 -0.72
C GLN A 105 14.19 2.60 0.58
N ILE A 106 12.94 3.04 0.50
CA ILE A 106 12.15 3.43 1.67
C ILE A 106 11.97 2.23 2.62
N LEU A 107 11.59 1.07 2.10
CA LEU A 107 11.25 -0.11 2.90
C LEU A 107 12.48 -0.79 3.53
N GLU A 108 13.67 -0.56 2.98
CA GLU A 108 14.95 -1.07 3.49
C GLU A 108 15.61 -0.11 4.47
N ASP A 109 15.78 1.16 4.08
CA ASP A 109 16.58 2.12 4.83
C ASP A 109 15.75 3.13 5.64
N GLY A 110 14.42 3.12 5.46
CA GLY A 110 13.49 4.09 6.04
C GLY A 110 13.83 5.51 5.63
N ARG A 111 14.49 5.71 4.49
CA ARG A 111 14.94 7.00 4.00
C ARG A 111 14.88 7.06 2.49
N LEU A 112 14.68 8.25 1.98
CA LEU A 112 14.73 8.52 0.55
C LEU A 112 15.43 9.84 0.31
N THR A 113 16.38 9.85 -0.62
CA THR A 113 17.06 11.08 -1.04
C THR A 113 16.40 11.58 -2.32
N ASP A 114 15.94 12.82 -2.29
CA ASP A 114 15.29 13.46 -3.42
C ASP A 114 16.32 13.93 -4.47
N ALA A 115 15.84 14.40 -5.62
CA ALA A 115 16.70 14.85 -6.71
C ALA A 115 17.52 16.13 -6.39
N GLN A 116 17.21 16.83 -5.31
CA GLN A 116 17.97 17.97 -4.79
C GLN A 116 19.03 17.55 -3.76
N GLY A 117 19.16 16.24 -3.49
CA GLY A 117 20.11 15.69 -2.52
C GLY A 117 19.63 15.76 -1.06
N ARG A 118 18.34 16.06 -0.82
CA ARG A 118 17.77 16.14 0.52
C ARG A 118 17.26 14.76 0.93
N THR A 119 17.73 14.26 2.06
CA THR A 119 17.28 12.97 2.62
C THR A 119 16.08 13.18 3.54
N VAL A 120 14.99 12.47 3.25
CA VAL A 120 13.75 12.45 4.02
C VAL A 120 13.68 11.14 4.81
N ASP A 121 13.24 11.22 6.07
CA ASP A 121 13.11 10.08 6.98
C ASP A 121 11.67 9.55 7.00
N PHE A 122 11.53 8.24 6.77
CA PHE A 122 10.27 7.50 6.68
C PHE A 122 10.07 6.55 7.88
N LYS A 123 10.95 6.52 8.88
CA LYS A 123 10.88 5.56 9.99
C LYS A 123 9.60 5.68 10.81
N ASN A 124 9.03 6.88 10.89
CA ASN A 124 7.77 7.14 11.60
C ASN A 124 6.53 7.06 10.70
N THR A 125 6.68 6.58 9.47
CA THR A 125 5.57 6.41 8.53
C THR A 125 5.03 4.99 8.54
N VAL A 126 3.74 4.84 8.27
CA VAL A 126 3.14 3.55 7.90
C VAL A 126 2.86 3.58 6.40
N ILE A 127 3.46 2.65 5.67
CA ILE A 127 3.27 2.50 4.23
C ILE A 127 2.14 1.50 3.98
N ILE A 128 1.11 1.90 3.25
CA ILE A 128 0.01 1.04 2.82
C ILE A 128 -0.06 1.11 1.30
N MET A 129 -0.11 -0.05 0.66
CA MET A 129 -0.35 -0.17 -0.77
C MET A 129 -1.68 -0.86 -0.99
N THR A 130 -2.52 -0.36 -1.88
CA THR A 130 -3.73 -1.08 -2.28
C THR A 130 -3.58 -1.69 -3.65
N SER A 131 -4.16 -2.87 -3.84
CA SER A 131 -4.13 -3.54 -5.14
C SER A 131 -5.40 -4.33 -5.38
N ASN A 132 -5.80 -4.39 -6.65
CA ASN A 132 -6.93 -5.19 -7.10
C ASN A 132 -6.47 -6.51 -7.78
N LEU A 133 -5.20 -6.89 -7.66
CA LEU A 133 -4.64 -8.10 -8.28
C LEU A 133 -5.27 -9.39 -7.74
N GLY A 134 -5.54 -10.34 -8.64
CA GLY A 134 -6.12 -11.65 -8.29
C GLY A 134 -7.59 -11.61 -7.86
N THR A 135 -8.24 -10.44 -7.90
CA THR A 135 -9.57 -10.23 -7.29
C THR A 135 -10.75 -10.62 -8.18
N GLN A 136 -10.51 -10.95 -9.45
CA GLN A 136 -11.57 -11.23 -10.44
C GLN A 136 -12.47 -12.42 -10.05
N ASN A 137 -11.98 -13.33 -9.22
CA ASN A 137 -12.74 -14.49 -8.75
C ASN A 137 -13.29 -14.32 -7.33
N LEU A 138 -12.95 -13.23 -6.63
CA LEU A 138 -13.46 -12.91 -5.29
C LEU A 138 -14.94 -12.52 -5.32
N ARG A 139 -15.43 -11.98 -6.44
CA ARG A 139 -16.83 -11.55 -6.63
C ARG A 139 -17.83 -12.69 -6.84
N LYS A 140 -17.36 -13.94 -7.01
CA LYS A 140 -18.27 -15.07 -7.22
C LYS A 140 -18.54 -15.73 -5.88
N PRO A 141 -19.69 -15.48 -5.21
CA PRO A 141 -20.18 -16.45 -4.24
C PRO A 141 -20.29 -17.79 -4.96
N ALA A 142 -19.87 -18.88 -4.32
CA ALA A 142 -19.99 -20.23 -4.84
C ALA A 142 -21.48 -20.61 -5.00
N MET A 143 -22.14 -20.09 -6.04
CA MET A 143 -23.43 -20.59 -6.50
C MET A 143 -23.18 -21.97 -7.11
N GLY A 144 -23.21 -23.03 -6.29
CA GLY A 144 -23.37 -24.38 -6.83
C GLY A 144 -22.78 -25.56 -6.08
N PHE A 145 -22.00 -25.41 -5.02
CA PHE A 145 -21.47 -26.57 -4.29
C PHE A 145 -21.65 -26.39 -2.78
N GLY A 146 -22.40 -27.32 -2.18
CA GLY A 146 -22.81 -27.28 -0.78
C GLY A 146 -21.65 -27.08 0.18
N GLN A 147 -21.92 -26.38 1.29
CA GLN A 147 -21.07 -26.16 2.47
C GLN A 147 -19.67 -26.81 2.39
N ALA A 148 -18.81 -26.29 1.52
CA ALA A 148 -17.38 -26.37 1.77
C ALA A 148 -17.13 -25.39 2.91
N SER A 149 -16.41 -25.81 3.96
CA SER A 149 -16.16 -24.94 5.12
C SER A 149 -15.59 -23.60 4.63
N SER A 150 -16.09 -22.51 5.21
CA SER A 150 -15.66 -21.14 4.90
C SER A 150 -14.13 -20.98 4.96
N GLU A 151 -13.48 -21.67 5.91
CA GLU A 151 -12.02 -21.73 6.05
C GLU A 151 -11.31 -22.32 4.81
N LEU A 152 -11.82 -23.42 4.24
CA LEU A 152 -11.26 -24.03 3.02
C LEU A 152 -11.36 -23.11 1.79
N THR A 153 -12.26 -22.12 1.84
CA THR A 153 -12.43 -21.13 0.77
C THR A 153 -11.47 -19.95 0.97
N TYR A 154 -11.23 -19.53 2.21
CA TYR A 154 -10.29 -18.46 2.55
C TYR A 154 -8.83 -18.84 2.28
N ASP A 155 -8.41 -20.05 2.67
CA ASP A 155 -7.01 -20.49 2.45
C ASP A 155 -6.68 -20.60 0.96
N LYS A 156 -7.58 -21.18 0.16
CA LYS A 156 -7.43 -21.24 -1.31
C LYS A 156 -7.44 -19.86 -1.97
N MET A 157 -8.23 -18.94 -1.43
CA MET A 157 -8.28 -17.57 -1.89
C MET A 157 -6.96 -16.85 -1.60
N ARG A 158 -6.44 -17.02 -0.39
CA ARG A 158 -5.15 -16.49 0.03
C ARG A 158 -4.01 -17.02 -0.84
N GLU A 159 -3.93 -18.34 -1.06
CA GLU A 159 -2.92 -18.95 -1.93
C GLU A 159 -2.94 -18.32 -3.33
N ARG A 160 -4.13 -18.18 -3.93
CA ARG A 160 -4.28 -17.59 -5.26
C ARG A 160 -3.84 -16.13 -5.31
N VAL A 161 -4.18 -15.35 -4.28
CA VAL A 161 -3.77 -13.95 -4.18
C VAL A 161 -2.25 -13.85 -4.01
N GLU A 162 -1.64 -14.70 -3.19
CA GLU A 162 -0.19 -14.77 -3.03
C GLU A 162 0.55 -15.16 -4.32
N GLU A 163 -0.01 -16.08 -5.11
CA GLU A 163 0.53 -16.43 -6.43
C GLU A 163 0.50 -15.24 -7.39
N GLU A 164 -0.60 -14.49 -7.43
CA GLU A 164 -0.72 -13.30 -8.28
C GLU A 164 0.23 -12.18 -7.83
N LEU A 165 0.44 -11.98 -6.53
CA LEU A 165 1.48 -11.07 -6.03
C LEU A 165 2.86 -11.48 -6.51
N LYS A 166 3.23 -12.76 -6.39
CA LYS A 166 4.54 -13.27 -6.81
C LYS A 166 4.77 -13.17 -8.31
N ARG A 167 3.70 -13.14 -9.11
CA ARG A 167 3.77 -12.95 -10.57
C ARG A 167 3.98 -11.50 -10.96
N ASN A 168 3.40 -10.56 -10.22
CA ASN A 168 3.42 -9.13 -10.57
C ASN A 168 4.55 -8.37 -9.87
N PHE A 169 4.96 -8.80 -8.67
CA PHE A 169 5.99 -8.15 -7.87
C PHE A 169 7.21 -9.03 -7.69
N ARG A 170 8.37 -8.38 -7.63
CA ARG A 170 9.63 -9.08 -7.44
C ARG A 170 9.76 -9.60 -6.00
N PRO A 171 10.39 -10.77 -5.77
CA PRO A 171 10.54 -11.33 -4.43
C PRO A 171 11.23 -10.37 -3.44
N GLU A 172 12.24 -9.61 -3.88
CA GLU A 172 12.93 -8.63 -3.04
C GLU A 172 11.98 -7.59 -2.45
N PHE A 173 10.97 -7.16 -3.21
CA PHE A 173 9.97 -6.20 -2.75
C PHE A 173 9.01 -6.84 -1.76
N LEU A 174 8.46 -8.01 -2.09
CA LEU A 174 7.54 -8.73 -1.21
C LEU A 174 8.18 -9.09 0.14
N ASN A 175 9.47 -9.40 0.15
CA ASN A 175 10.25 -9.69 1.36
C ASN A 175 10.44 -8.46 2.28
N ARG A 176 10.05 -7.25 1.84
CA ARG A 176 10.08 -6.02 2.64
C ARG A 176 8.71 -5.55 3.10
N ILE A 177 7.66 -6.27 2.72
CA ILE A 177 6.30 -6.06 3.20
C ILE A 177 6.15 -6.84 4.50
N ASP A 178 5.66 -6.18 5.55
CA ASP A 178 5.48 -6.84 6.84
C ASP A 178 4.26 -7.76 6.82
N GLU A 179 3.16 -7.32 6.20
CA GLU A 179 1.94 -8.11 6.10
C GLU A 179 1.10 -7.80 4.85
N VAL A 180 0.45 -8.84 4.34
CA VAL A 180 -0.52 -8.76 3.26
C VAL A 180 -1.90 -9.07 3.83
N ILE A 181 -2.82 -8.12 3.68
CA ILE A 181 -4.19 -8.20 4.21
C ILE A 181 -5.17 -8.36 3.05
N VAL A 182 -5.95 -9.44 3.09
CA VAL A 182 -6.93 -9.77 2.04
C VAL A 182 -8.32 -9.30 2.47
N PHE A 183 -8.86 -8.35 1.73
CA PHE A 183 -10.21 -7.82 1.83
C PHE A 183 -11.15 -8.60 0.91
N HIS A 184 -12.33 -8.94 1.44
CA HIS A 184 -13.41 -9.58 0.73
C HIS A 184 -14.70 -8.77 0.91
N GLU A 185 -15.66 -8.99 0.02
CA GLU A 185 -16.99 -8.41 0.21
C GLU A 185 -17.61 -8.98 1.48
N LEU A 186 -18.19 -8.11 2.31
CA LEU A 186 -18.92 -8.52 3.49
C LEU A 186 -20.11 -9.40 3.05
N THR A 187 -20.21 -10.58 3.63
CA THR A 187 -21.40 -11.41 3.47
C THR A 187 -22.61 -10.73 4.13
N GLU A 188 -23.83 -11.04 3.67
CA GLU A 188 -25.05 -10.52 4.32
C GLU A 188 -25.11 -10.83 5.82
N ALA A 189 -24.47 -11.91 6.25
CA ALA A 189 -24.35 -12.29 7.65
C ALA A 189 -23.44 -11.32 8.44
N GLU A 190 -22.34 -10.87 7.85
CA GLU A 190 -21.39 -9.92 8.44
C GLU A 190 -21.93 -8.49 8.45
N VAL A 191 -22.69 -8.10 7.42
CA VAL A 191 -23.39 -6.80 7.40
C VAL A 191 -24.47 -6.75 8.49
N LYS A 192 -25.18 -7.85 8.72
CA LYS A 192 -26.18 -7.94 9.80
C LYS A 192 -25.57 -7.89 11.20
N SER A 193 -24.33 -8.37 11.38
CA SER A 193 -23.65 -8.30 12.68
C SER A 193 -23.03 -6.92 12.97
N THR A 194 -22.64 -6.16 11.94
CA THR A 194 -22.12 -4.78 12.09
C THR A 194 -23.21 -3.72 12.24
N SER A 195 -24.48 -4.04 11.94
CA SER A 195 -25.62 -3.11 12.06
C SER A 195 -26.25 -3.06 13.47
N ILE A 196 -25.55 -3.56 14.49
CA ILE A 196 -25.96 -3.43 15.90
C ILE A 196 -24.82 -2.79 16.68
N SER A 197 -24.79 -1.47 16.69
CA SER A 197 -24.10 -0.63 17.68
C SER A 197 -24.79 0.73 17.73
#